data_AF-A0A4Q9V2V4-F1
#
_entry.id   AF-A0A4Q9V2V4-F1
#
_cell.length_a   1.000
_cell.length_b   1.000
_cell.length_c   1.000
_cell.angle_alpha   90.00
_cell.angle_beta   90.00
_cell.angle_gamma   90.00
#
_symmetry.space_group_name_H-M   'P 1'
#
loop_
_entity.id
_entity.type
_entity.pdbx_description
1 polymer ?
#
loop_
_entity_poly.entity_id
_entity_poly.type
_entity_poly.pdbx_seq_one_letter_code
_entity_poly.pdbx_strand_id
1 'polypeptide(L)'
;MNLNIPENFLSVKKPDHPFVYNGPDYLISDRENLIAIFIPTKKEQKNANYLHYRLLNSRIAYPAKTLMIILLDGRVNYQEQENFGKQYFNKIIESKDLNRLELLFNEKLEQAYLKAIKKIQREIFDYQAYMQIKNEEYMQTNPFNYQDVDSIKIQLKKEKFYDYFNQKEEISRGPIFEYKDNIIGVKSLKKHYSDLNELKPFYEYSIKSSFQFDDGIPYAQKDFEQPKILNLNKIPYLKSDPLKPIRIASLFGWNLRNVDSIDQIENY
;
A
#
# COMPACT_ATOMS: atom_id res chain seq x y z
N MET A 1 7.63 -19.50 -10.68
CA MET A 1 7.09 -19.64 -12.05
C MET A 1 7.69 -18.56 -12.91
N ASN A 2 8.28 -18.91 -14.06
CA ASN A 2 8.64 -17.95 -15.10
C ASN A 2 7.49 -17.96 -16.11
N LEU A 3 6.99 -16.77 -16.48
CA LEU A 3 5.93 -16.64 -17.46
C LEU A 3 6.55 -16.68 -18.85
N ASN A 4 5.92 -17.40 -19.78
CA ASN A 4 6.29 -17.36 -21.18
C ASN A 4 5.64 -16.13 -21.81
N ILE A 5 6.36 -15.00 -21.80
CA ILE A 5 5.88 -13.73 -22.36
C ILE A 5 6.42 -13.61 -23.79
N PRO A 6 5.56 -13.34 -24.79
CA PRO A 6 6.02 -13.14 -26.17
C PRO A 6 7.06 -12.01 -26.28
N GLU A 7 8.01 -12.15 -27.21
CA GLU A 7 9.19 -11.28 -27.33
C GLU A 7 8.87 -9.81 -27.68
N ASN A 8 7.68 -9.53 -28.23
CA ASN A 8 7.22 -8.19 -28.55
C ASN A 8 6.80 -7.37 -27.32
N PHE A 9 6.78 -7.96 -26.13
CA PHE A 9 6.44 -7.26 -24.88
C PHE A 9 7.65 -7.11 -23.97
N LEU A 10 7.74 -5.96 -23.32
CA LEU A 10 8.69 -5.78 -22.22
C LEU A 10 8.06 -6.34 -20.95
N SER A 11 8.82 -7.13 -20.19
CA SER A 11 8.36 -7.66 -18.91
C SER A 11 9.39 -7.44 -17.81
N VAL A 12 8.90 -7.03 -16.65
CA VAL A 12 9.69 -6.86 -15.44
C VAL A 12 9.10 -7.76 -14.36
N LYS A 13 9.92 -8.66 -13.84
CA LYS A 13 9.55 -9.54 -12.73
C LYS A 13 9.78 -8.81 -11.41
N LYS A 14 8.80 -8.87 -10.51
CA LYS A 14 8.81 -8.19 -9.20
C LYS A 14 9.24 -6.72 -9.34
N PRO A 15 8.51 -5.93 -10.15
CA PRO A 15 8.83 -4.53 -10.38
C PRO A 15 8.95 -3.79 -9.04
N ASP A 16 10.00 -2.98 -8.91
CA ASP A 16 10.11 -2.05 -7.80
C ASP A 16 9.46 -0.72 -8.19
N HIS A 17 8.62 -0.16 -7.32
CA HIS A 17 7.97 1.13 -7.54
C HIS A 17 8.09 1.99 -6.27
N PRO A 18 8.42 3.30 -6.40
CA PRO A 18 8.69 4.17 -5.25
C PRO A 18 7.53 4.30 -4.26
N PHE A 19 6.30 4.14 -4.75
CA PHE A 19 5.05 4.28 -3.99
C PHE A 19 4.34 2.94 -3.71
N VAL A 20 5.00 1.80 -3.92
CA VAL A 20 4.39 0.49 -3.69
C VAL A 20 5.18 -0.29 -2.64
N TYR A 21 4.53 -0.61 -1.53
CA TYR A 21 5.09 -1.50 -0.51
C TYR A 21 5.21 -2.94 -1.03
N ASN A 22 4.10 -3.48 -1.52
CA ASN A 22 4.03 -4.79 -2.17
C ASN A 22 3.18 -4.65 -3.42
N GLY A 23 3.72 -5.03 -4.57
CA GLY A 23 3.16 -4.77 -5.89
C GLY A 23 2.79 -6.03 -6.66
N PRO A 24 2.57 -5.90 -7.97
CA PRO A 24 2.35 -7.05 -8.85
C PRO A 24 3.60 -7.93 -8.91
N ASP A 25 3.40 -9.18 -9.31
CA ASP A 25 4.49 -10.15 -9.52
C ASP A 25 5.19 -9.91 -10.86
N TYR A 26 4.45 -9.39 -11.84
CA TYR A 26 4.98 -8.99 -13.14
C TYR A 26 4.35 -7.67 -13.58
N LEU A 27 5.16 -6.83 -14.22
CA LEU A 27 4.70 -5.71 -15.02
C LEU A 27 5.02 -5.99 -16.48
N ILE A 28 4.02 -5.92 -17.34
CA ILE A 28 4.17 -6.15 -18.78
C ILE A 28 3.70 -4.90 -19.50
N SER A 29 4.49 -4.42 -20.44
CA SER A 29 4.13 -3.25 -21.24
C SER A 29 4.28 -3.51 -22.73
N ASP A 30 3.38 -2.91 -23.50
CA ASP A 30 3.60 -2.61 -24.92
C ASP A 30 3.99 -1.12 -25.07
N ARG A 31 3.77 -0.54 -26.26
CA ARG A 31 4.06 0.88 -26.51
C ARG A 31 3.11 1.86 -25.80
N GLU A 32 1.87 1.46 -25.52
CA GLU A 32 0.80 2.36 -25.10
C GLU A 32 0.16 2.00 -23.76
N ASN A 33 0.33 0.77 -23.30
CA ASN A 33 -0.45 0.14 -22.26
C ASN A 33 0.45 -0.59 -21.25
N LEU A 34 -0.12 -0.83 -20.08
CA LEU A 34 0.56 -1.47 -18.96
C LEU A 34 -0.37 -2.51 -18.34
N ILE A 35 0.15 -3.71 -18.12
CA ILE A 35 -0.54 -4.80 -17.44
C ILE A 35 0.27 -5.16 -16.19
N ALA A 36 -0.41 -5.14 -15.04
CA ALA A 36 0.12 -5.60 -13.76
C ALA A 36 -0.48 -6.98 -13.45
N ILE A 37 0.35 -8.02 -13.41
CA ILE A 37 -0.07 -9.39 -13.13
C ILE A 37 0.22 -9.74 -11.67
N PHE A 38 -0.78 -10.27 -10.99
CA PHE A 38 -0.73 -10.73 -9.62
C PHE A 38 -0.87 -12.25 -9.59
N ILE A 39 0.08 -12.92 -8.95
CA ILE A 39 0.07 -14.35 -8.69
C ILE A 39 -0.21 -14.53 -7.20
N PRO A 40 -1.40 -15.04 -6.80
CA PRO A 40 -1.74 -15.19 -5.40
C PRO A 40 -0.75 -16.11 -4.68
N THR A 41 -0.11 -15.61 -3.63
CA THR A 41 0.75 -16.40 -2.74
C THR A 41 -0.09 -17.35 -1.88
N LYS A 42 0.54 -18.37 -1.28
CA LYS A 42 -0.15 -19.27 -0.33
C LYS A 42 -0.85 -18.53 0.82
N LYS A 43 -0.31 -17.39 1.26
CA LYS A 43 -0.90 -16.59 2.34
C LYS A 43 -2.15 -15.85 1.86
N GLU A 44 -2.11 -15.31 0.65
CA GLU A 44 -3.23 -14.64 -0.01
C GLU A 44 -4.33 -15.62 -0.41
N GLN A 45 -3.97 -16.86 -0.76
CA GLN A 45 -4.91 -17.96 -0.98
C GLN A 45 -5.69 -18.31 0.28
N LYS A 46 -5.05 -18.27 1.45
CA LYS A 46 -5.73 -18.51 2.73
C LYS A 46 -6.54 -17.31 3.24
N ASN A 47 -6.24 -16.11 2.74
CA ASN A 47 -6.89 -14.88 3.17
C ASN A 47 -6.77 -13.83 2.05
N ALA A 48 -7.85 -13.68 1.29
CA ALA A 48 -7.90 -12.83 0.11
C ALA A 48 -7.54 -11.37 0.42
N ASN A 49 -7.80 -10.87 1.63
CA ASN A 49 -7.50 -9.48 1.99
C ASN A 49 -6.04 -9.09 1.77
N TYR A 50 -5.08 -10.01 1.94
CA TYR A 50 -3.67 -9.70 1.64
C TYR A 50 -3.46 -9.37 0.16
N LEU A 51 -4.19 -10.03 -0.74
CA LEU A 51 -4.20 -9.73 -2.17
C LEU A 51 -4.92 -8.41 -2.44
N HIS A 52 -6.00 -8.12 -1.71
CA HIS A 52 -6.71 -6.84 -1.82
C HIS A 52 -5.76 -5.68 -1.49
N TYR A 53 -4.99 -5.77 -0.40
CA TYR A 53 -4.05 -4.72 -0.01
C TYR A 53 -2.97 -4.51 -1.08
N ARG A 54 -2.51 -5.61 -1.70
CA ARG A 54 -1.53 -5.57 -2.80
C ARG A 54 -2.11 -4.92 -4.06
N LEU A 55 -3.35 -5.27 -4.39
CA LEU A 55 -4.09 -4.68 -5.50
C LEU A 55 -4.36 -3.19 -5.27
N LEU A 56 -4.87 -2.81 -4.09
CA LEU A 56 -5.15 -1.41 -3.74
C LEU A 56 -3.89 -0.56 -3.84
N ASN A 57 -2.77 -1.01 -3.26
CA ASN A 57 -1.49 -0.29 -3.35
C ASN A 57 -1.07 -0.07 -4.79
N SER A 58 -1.24 -1.08 -5.63
CA SER A 58 -0.90 -1.01 -7.05
C SER A 58 -1.87 -0.09 -7.79
N ARG A 59 -3.17 -0.14 -7.49
CA ARG A 59 -4.18 0.72 -8.10
C ARG A 59 -3.98 2.19 -7.77
N ILE A 60 -3.48 2.50 -6.58
CA ILE A 60 -3.09 3.87 -6.23
C ILE A 60 -1.83 4.28 -7.01
N ALA A 61 -0.81 3.42 -7.02
CA ALA A 61 0.52 3.81 -7.48
C ALA A 61 0.72 3.80 -9.00
N TYR A 62 0.13 2.85 -9.73
CA TYR A 62 0.31 2.72 -11.17
C TYR A 62 -0.70 3.59 -11.94
N PRO A 63 -0.41 3.98 -13.20
CA PRO A 63 -1.34 4.78 -14.00
C PRO A 63 -2.75 4.18 -14.04
N ALA A 64 -3.80 5.01 -13.98
CA ALA A 64 -5.20 4.56 -13.97
C ALA A 64 -5.59 3.59 -15.10
N LYS A 65 -4.91 3.68 -16.26
CA LYS A 65 -5.12 2.80 -17.42
C LYS A 65 -4.49 1.40 -17.29
N THR A 66 -3.74 1.15 -16.22
CA THR A 66 -3.08 -0.13 -16.01
C THR A 66 -4.11 -1.23 -15.77
N LEU A 67 -4.08 -2.28 -16.58
CA LEU A 67 -4.92 -3.46 -16.36
C LEU A 67 -4.33 -4.27 -15.22
N MET A 68 -5.11 -4.43 -14.15
CA MET A 68 -4.76 -5.29 -13.02
C MET A 68 -5.35 -6.67 -13.28
N ILE A 69 -4.48 -7.66 -13.43
CA ILE A 69 -4.86 -9.02 -13.80
C ILE A 69 -4.40 -10.00 -12.74
N ILE A 70 -5.29 -10.90 -12.33
CA ILE A 70 -4.92 -12.04 -11.48
C ILE A 70 -4.63 -13.25 -12.37
N LEU A 71 -3.49 -13.90 -12.16
CA LEU A 71 -3.09 -15.11 -12.84
C LEU A 71 -3.27 -16.31 -11.91
N LEU A 72 -4.19 -17.20 -12.27
CA LEU A 72 -4.44 -18.45 -11.56
C LEU A 72 -3.59 -19.55 -12.20
N ASP A 73 -2.60 -20.04 -11.45
CA ASP A 73 -1.89 -21.28 -11.78
C ASP A 73 -2.81 -22.41 -11.31
N GLY A 74 -3.50 -23.10 -12.23
CA GLY A 74 -4.66 -24.02 -12.06
C GLY A 74 -4.52 -25.21 -11.08
N ARG A 75 -3.62 -25.11 -10.10
CA ARG A 75 -3.31 -26.04 -9.01
C ARG A 75 -4.11 -25.78 -7.74
N VAL A 76 -4.92 -24.72 -7.68
CA VAL A 76 -5.67 -24.35 -6.47
C VAL A 76 -7.14 -24.13 -6.83
N ASN A 77 -8.04 -24.62 -5.97
CA ASN A 77 -9.46 -24.38 -6.11
C ASN A 77 -9.78 -22.95 -5.65
N TYR A 78 -10.23 -22.10 -6.58
CA TYR A 78 -10.23 -20.65 -6.43
C TYR A 78 -11.62 -20.02 -6.26
N GLN A 79 -12.68 -20.77 -5.93
CA GLN A 79 -14.07 -20.22 -5.94
C GLN A 79 -14.24 -18.89 -5.16
N GLU A 80 -13.67 -18.77 -3.95
CA GLU A 80 -13.73 -17.51 -3.18
C GLU A 80 -12.89 -16.39 -3.84
N GLN A 81 -11.73 -16.74 -4.40
CA GLN A 81 -10.87 -15.80 -5.12
C GLN A 81 -11.40 -15.42 -6.50
N GLU A 82 -12.29 -16.22 -7.07
CA GLU A 82 -12.89 -15.97 -8.38
C GLU A 82 -13.98 -14.90 -8.25
N ASN A 83 -14.83 -15.00 -7.22
CA ASN A 83 -15.81 -13.95 -6.92
C ASN A 83 -15.11 -12.63 -6.57
N PHE A 84 -14.08 -12.70 -5.72
CA PHE A 84 -13.23 -11.56 -5.42
C PHE A 84 -12.54 -11.02 -6.69
N GLY A 85 -11.91 -11.89 -7.46
CA GLY A 85 -11.18 -11.52 -8.67
C GLY A 85 -12.07 -10.81 -9.67
N LYS A 86 -13.29 -11.28 -9.88
CA LYS A 86 -14.29 -10.69 -10.79
C LYS A 86 -14.73 -9.30 -10.35
N GLN A 87 -14.79 -9.05 -9.04
CA GLN A 87 -15.24 -7.77 -8.52
C GLN A 87 -14.16 -6.67 -8.61
N TYR A 88 -12.89 -7.02 -8.36
CA TYR A 88 -11.85 -5.99 -8.16
C TYR A 88 -10.72 -5.99 -9.20
N PHE A 89 -10.45 -7.12 -9.84
CA PHE A 89 -9.49 -7.18 -10.93
C PHE A 89 -10.16 -6.86 -12.25
N ASN A 90 -9.40 -6.33 -13.20
CA ASN A 90 -9.90 -6.11 -14.54
C ASN A 90 -10.13 -7.45 -15.25
N LYS A 91 -9.25 -8.44 -15.01
CA LYS A 91 -9.42 -9.80 -15.48
C LYS A 91 -8.81 -10.86 -14.56
N ILE A 92 -9.35 -12.06 -14.66
CA ILE A 92 -8.79 -13.32 -14.19
C ILE A 92 -8.33 -14.10 -15.41
N ILE A 93 -7.09 -14.56 -15.41
CA ILE A 93 -6.52 -15.37 -16.50
C ILE A 93 -5.84 -16.62 -15.96
N GLU A 94 -5.63 -17.59 -16.83
CA GLU A 94 -4.78 -18.76 -16.59
C GLU A 94 -3.46 -18.65 -17.37
N SER A 95 -2.51 -19.53 -17.06
CA SER A 95 -1.20 -19.58 -17.73
C SER A 95 -1.29 -19.72 -19.25
N LYS A 96 -2.33 -20.38 -19.76
CA LYS A 96 -2.55 -20.57 -21.21
C LYS A 96 -2.95 -19.29 -21.93
N ASP A 97 -3.58 -18.35 -21.22
CA ASP A 97 -4.05 -17.09 -21.78
C ASP A 97 -2.90 -16.10 -22.01
N LEU A 98 -1.75 -16.31 -21.37
CA LEU A 98 -0.52 -15.53 -21.61
C LEU A 98 0.02 -15.70 -23.03
N ASN A 99 -0.38 -16.74 -23.76
CA ASN A 99 -0.05 -16.85 -25.19
C ASN A 99 -0.88 -15.88 -26.05
N ARG A 100 -1.86 -15.19 -25.46
CA ARG A 100 -2.79 -14.26 -26.12
C ARG A 100 -2.74 -12.86 -25.49
N LEU A 101 -1.58 -12.43 -24.98
CA LEU A 101 -1.43 -11.09 -24.36
C LEU A 101 -1.91 -9.95 -25.25
N GLU A 102 -1.72 -10.05 -26.58
CA GLU A 102 -2.21 -9.06 -27.54
C GLU A 102 -3.72 -8.80 -27.39
N LEU A 103 -4.52 -9.83 -27.09
CA LEU A 103 -5.95 -9.65 -26.84
C LEU A 103 -6.21 -8.86 -25.57
N LEU A 104 -5.44 -9.10 -24.51
CA LEU A 104 -5.56 -8.39 -23.23
C LEU A 104 -5.16 -6.90 -23.39
N PHE A 105 -4.12 -6.62 -24.18
CA PHE A 105 -3.67 -5.25 -24.44
C PHE A 105 -4.67 -4.42 -25.27
N ASN A 106 -5.51 -5.09 -26.07
CA ASN A 106 -6.58 -4.44 -26.82
C ASN A 106 -7.82 -4.12 -25.97
N GLU A 107 -7.87 -4.58 -24.71
CA GLU A 107 -8.98 -4.30 -23.82
C GLU A 107 -8.95 -2.85 -23.34
N LYS A 108 -10.09 -2.17 -23.51
CA LYS A 108 -10.25 -0.78 -23.08
C LYS A 108 -11.07 -0.74 -21.81
N LEU A 109 -10.50 -0.11 -20.78
CA LEU A 109 -11.25 0.25 -19.58
C LEU A 109 -12.29 1.31 -19.90
N GLU A 110 -13.44 1.23 -19.22
CA GLU A 110 -14.51 2.19 -19.38
C GLU A 110 -14.06 3.62 -19.01
N GLN A 111 -14.50 4.61 -19.79
CA GLN A 111 -14.08 6.00 -19.57
C GLN A 111 -14.52 6.55 -18.21
N ALA A 112 -15.71 6.17 -17.74
CA ALA A 112 -16.22 6.56 -16.43
C ALA A 112 -15.32 6.02 -15.31
N TYR A 113 -14.96 4.74 -15.38
CA TYR A 113 -14.02 4.08 -14.46
C TYR A 113 -12.65 4.76 -14.45
N LEU A 114 -12.08 5.04 -15.63
CA LEU A 114 -10.80 5.75 -15.75
C LEU A 114 -10.84 7.15 -15.13
N LYS A 115 -11.93 7.89 -15.34
CA LYS A 115 -12.11 9.23 -14.77
C LYS A 115 -12.20 9.16 -13.24
N ALA A 116 -12.93 8.19 -12.70
CA ALA A 116 -13.07 7.98 -11.26
C ALA A 116 -11.71 7.67 -10.61
N ILE A 117 -10.95 6.71 -11.15
CA ILE A 117 -9.63 6.37 -10.60
C ILE A 117 -8.67 7.54 -10.69
N LYS A 118 -8.60 8.24 -11.84
CA LYS A 118 -7.69 9.40 -11.97
C LYS A 118 -8.00 10.48 -10.94
N LYS A 119 -9.28 10.73 -10.66
CA LYS A 119 -9.71 11.69 -9.64
C LYS A 119 -9.18 11.27 -8.26
N ILE A 120 -9.46 10.02 -7.86
CA ILE A 120 -9.04 9.48 -6.56
C ILE A 120 -7.51 9.42 -6.43
N GLN A 121 -6.81 8.96 -7.46
CA GLN A 121 -5.34 8.95 -7.50
C GLN A 121 -4.78 10.36 -7.28
N ARG A 122 -5.35 11.37 -7.96
CA ARG A 122 -4.93 12.76 -7.79
C ARG A 122 -5.10 13.22 -6.35
N GLU A 123 -6.27 13.01 -5.75
CA GLU A 123 -6.54 13.39 -4.35
C GLU A 123 -5.53 12.72 -3.40
N ILE A 124 -5.26 11.42 -3.57
CA ILE A 124 -4.28 10.69 -2.77
C ILE A 124 -2.86 11.23 -2.99
N PHE A 125 -2.46 11.51 -4.23
CA PHE A 125 -1.12 12.00 -4.53
C PHE A 125 -0.90 13.46 -4.09
N ASP A 126 -1.93 14.30 -4.15
CA ASP A 126 -1.87 15.68 -3.65
C ASP A 126 -1.64 15.66 -2.12
N TYR A 127 -2.38 14.81 -1.39
CA TYR A 127 -2.17 14.61 0.05
C TYR A 127 -0.81 13.97 0.37
N GLN A 128 -0.40 12.96 -0.42
CA GLN A 128 0.89 12.31 -0.27
C GLN A 128 2.06 13.30 -0.44
N ALA A 129 1.99 14.17 -1.44
CA ALA A 129 3.00 15.19 -1.70
C ALA A 129 3.11 16.17 -0.53
N TYR A 130 1.96 16.64 -0.02
CA TYR A 130 1.91 17.47 1.18
C TYR A 130 2.57 16.80 2.39
N MET A 131 2.25 15.52 2.64
CA MET A 131 2.83 14.78 3.75
C MET A 131 4.32 14.49 3.55
N GLN A 132 4.77 14.28 2.31
CA GLN A 132 6.17 14.07 2.01
C GLN A 132 6.99 15.33 2.28
N ILE A 133 6.50 16.51 1.88
CA ILE A 133 7.16 17.79 2.19
C ILE A 133 7.31 17.95 3.70
N LYS A 134 6.24 17.72 4.48
CA LYS A 134 6.29 17.78 5.95
C LYS A 134 7.33 16.83 6.54
N ASN A 135 7.41 15.62 6.02
CA ASN A 135 8.39 14.62 6.48
C ASN A 135 9.83 15.03 6.14
N GLU A 136 10.05 15.56 4.93
CA GLU A 136 11.36 16.05 4.49
C GLU A 136 11.81 17.26 5.32
N GLU A 137 10.94 18.25 5.52
CA GLU A 137 11.19 19.42 6.36
C GLU A 137 11.56 19.00 7.79
N TYR A 138 10.81 18.06 8.38
CA TYR A 138 11.10 17.56 9.72
C TYR A 138 12.49 16.90 9.79
N MET A 139 12.82 16.02 8.84
CA MET A 139 14.13 15.34 8.80
C MET A 139 15.31 16.31 8.58
N GLN A 140 15.09 17.44 7.92
CA GLN A 140 16.13 18.46 7.71
C GLN A 140 16.33 19.35 8.94
N THR A 141 15.27 19.65 9.67
CA THR A 141 15.28 20.61 10.78
C THR A 141 15.47 19.96 12.15
N ASN A 142 15.16 18.66 12.29
CA ASN A 142 15.22 17.94 13.55
C ASN A 142 16.23 16.79 13.47
N PRO A 143 17.25 16.75 14.35
CA PRO A 143 18.15 15.61 14.40
C PRO A 143 17.39 14.37 14.91
N PHE A 144 17.33 13.31 14.10
CA PHE A 144 16.87 12.00 14.55
C PHE A 144 17.92 11.39 15.48
N ASN A 145 17.83 11.74 16.75
CA ASN A 145 18.65 11.16 17.78
C ASN A 145 18.10 9.77 18.08
N TYR A 146 18.97 8.75 18.12
CA TYR A 146 18.56 7.37 18.42
C TYR A 146 17.97 7.30 19.83
N GLN A 147 16.66 7.53 19.96
CA GLN A 147 15.95 7.68 21.22
C GLN A 147 15.11 6.45 21.52
N ASP A 148 14.90 6.19 22.80
CA ASP A 148 13.93 5.19 23.25
C ASP A 148 12.52 5.76 23.12
N VAL A 149 11.91 5.55 21.96
CA VAL A 149 10.52 5.95 21.69
C VAL A 149 9.49 5.04 22.38
N ASP A 150 9.91 3.91 22.97
CA ASP A 150 8.98 2.93 23.51
C ASP A 150 8.36 3.36 24.85
N SER A 151 8.97 4.33 25.54
CA SER A 151 8.48 4.92 26.80
C SER A 151 7.08 5.54 26.68
N ILE A 152 6.74 6.09 25.52
CA ILE A 152 5.44 6.74 25.24
C ILE A 152 4.28 5.73 25.30
N LYS A 153 4.54 4.43 25.03
CA LYS A 153 3.49 3.40 24.93
C LYS A 153 2.73 3.17 26.23
N ILE A 154 3.35 3.48 27.38
CA ILE A 154 2.82 3.11 28.70
C ILE A 154 1.51 3.87 29.02
N GLN A 155 1.26 5.00 28.35
CA GLN A 155 0.14 5.89 28.64
C GLN A 155 -0.99 5.83 27.61
N LEU A 156 -0.87 5.00 26.57
CA LEU A 156 -1.73 5.08 25.40
C LEU A 156 -2.66 3.86 25.25
N LYS A 157 -3.91 4.12 24.86
CA LYS A 157 -4.91 3.08 24.57
C LYS A 157 -4.72 2.60 23.14
N LYS A 158 -4.64 1.28 22.94
CA LYS A 158 -4.57 0.69 21.60
C LYS A 158 -5.76 1.12 20.76
N GLU A 159 -5.45 1.51 19.53
CA GLU A 159 -6.43 2.02 18.61
C GLU A 159 -7.40 0.91 18.15
N LYS A 160 -8.69 1.26 18.15
CA LYS A 160 -9.77 0.47 17.55
C LYS A 160 -10.23 1.19 16.30
N PHE A 161 -10.21 0.51 15.17
CA PHE A 161 -10.59 1.11 13.89
C PHE A 161 -11.55 0.21 13.14
N TYR A 162 -12.32 0.79 12.23
CA TYR A 162 -13.16 0.03 11.31
C TYR A 162 -12.33 -0.45 10.11
N ASP A 163 -12.22 -1.76 9.91
CA ASP A 163 -11.60 -2.35 8.73
C ASP A 163 -12.63 -2.39 7.59
N TYR A 164 -12.50 -1.47 6.64
CA TYR A 164 -13.42 -1.33 5.51
C TYR A 164 -13.43 -2.55 4.57
N PHE A 165 -12.38 -3.38 4.58
CA PHE A 165 -12.36 -4.60 3.77
C PHE A 165 -13.16 -5.73 4.41
N ASN A 166 -13.04 -5.86 5.73
CA ASN A 166 -13.73 -6.92 6.49
C ASN A 166 -15.06 -6.47 7.08
N GLN A 167 -15.43 -5.20 6.90
CA GLN A 167 -16.63 -4.56 7.41
C GLN A 167 -16.84 -4.78 8.91
N LYS A 168 -15.77 -4.68 9.69
CA LYS A 168 -15.78 -4.93 11.14
C LYS A 168 -14.77 -4.08 11.88
N GLU A 169 -15.00 -3.86 13.17
CA GLU A 169 -14.00 -3.26 14.03
C GLU A 169 -12.82 -4.22 14.28
N GLU A 170 -11.60 -3.70 14.23
CA GLU A 170 -10.38 -4.40 14.59
C GLU A 170 -9.54 -3.58 15.58
N ILE A 171 -8.71 -4.28 16.35
CA ILE A 171 -7.66 -3.64 17.18
C ILE A 171 -6.37 -3.65 16.37
N SER A 172 -5.64 -2.54 16.42
CA SER A 172 -4.36 -2.41 15.74
C SER A 172 -3.35 -3.52 16.16
N ARG A 173 -2.78 -4.19 15.16
CA ARG A 173 -1.73 -5.20 15.37
C ARG A 173 -0.41 -4.56 15.80
N GLY A 174 -0.09 -3.43 15.18
CA GLY A 174 1.06 -2.60 15.54
C GLY A 174 0.84 -1.87 16.86
N PRO A 175 1.89 -1.24 17.40
CA PRO A 175 1.80 -0.26 18.49
C PRO A 175 1.23 1.06 17.95
N ILE A 176 -0.07 1.03 17.61
CA ILE A 176 -0.83 2.18 17.11
C ILE A 176 -1.92 2.50 18.12
N PHE A 177 -2.03 3.77 18.47
CA PHE A 177 -2.82 4.27 19.57
C PHE A 177 -3.61 5.50 19.17
N GLU A 178 -4.76 5.68 19.82
CA GLU A 178 -5.54 6.92 19.75
C GLU A 178 -5.08 7.86 20.85
N TYR A 179 -4.90 9.13 20.53
CA TYR A 179 -4.62 10.16 21.52
C TYR A 179 -5.17 11.51 21.09
N LYS A 180 -6.15 12.02 21.85
CA LYS A 180 -6.99 13.15 21.43
C LYS A 180 -7.58 12.83 20.05
N ASP A 181 -7.39 13.69 19.07
CA ASP A 181 -7.87 13.49 17.69
C ASP A 181 -6.79 12.92 16.74
N ASN A 182 -5.66 12.47 17.28
CA ASN A 182 -4.52 11.96 16.51
C ASN A 182 -4.38 10.44 16.62
N ILE A 183 -3.86 9.84 15.55
CA ILE A 183 -3.38 8.46 15.56
C ILE A 183 -1.87 8.46 15.73
N ILE A 184 -1.37 7.76 16.74
CA ILE A 184 0.06 7.68 17.06
C ILE A 184 0.54 6.25 16.85
N GLY A 185 1.46 6.06 15.91
CA GLY A 185 2.25 4.86 15.75
C GLY A 185 3.63 5.02 16.41
N VAL A 186 4.07 4.03 17.18
CA VAL A 186 5.37 4.09 17.88
C VAL A 186 6.25 2.91 17.50
N LYS A 187 7.41 3.14 16.87
CA LYS A 187 8.27 2.05 16.42
C LYS A 187 9.76 2.32 16.61
N SER A 188 10.37 1.56 17.52
CA SER A 188 11.80 1.33 17.54
C SER A 188 12.22 0.35 16.44
N LEU A 189 12.87 0.86 15.40
CA LEU A 189 13.42 0.13 14.26
C LEU A 189 14.73 -0.55 14.64
N LYS A 190 14.86 -1.82 14.27
CA LYS A 190 15.98 -2.70 14.65
C LYS A 190 17.02 -2.74 13.52
N LYS A 191 18.30 -2.66 13.89
CA LYS A 191 19.43 -2.62 12.95
C LYS A 191 19.50 -3.81 11.96
N HIS A 192 19.01 -4.98 12.36
CA HIS A 192 19.11 -6.22 11.58
C HIS A 192 17.84 -6.58 10.79
N TYR A 193 16.82 -5.72 10.81
CA TYR A 193 15.57 -5.95 10.10
C TYR A 193 15.41 -4.91 8.99
N SER A 194 14.63 -5.27 7.97
CA SER A 194 14.24 -4.29 6.94
C SER A 194 13.27 -3.30 7.56
N ASP A 195 13.65 -2.03 7.62
CA ASP A 195 12.80 -0.95 8.14
C ASP A 195 11.44 -0.96 7.44
N LEU A 196 11.41 -1.14 6.12
CA LEU A 196 10.18 -1.23 5.34
C LEU A 196 9.27 -2.39 5.80
N ASN A 197 9.84 -3.54 6.17
CA ASN A 197 9.06 -4.66 6.72
C ASN A 197 8.60 -4.41 8.15
N GLU A 198 9.40 -3.73 8.96
CA GLU A 198 9.01 -3.36 10.33
C GLU A 198 7.89 -2.31 10.35
N LEU A 199 7.82 -1.46 9.32
CA LEU A 199 6.77 -0.46 9.16
C LEU A 199 5.48 -1.01 8.52
N LYS A 200 5.50 -2.25 8.02
CA LYS A 200 4.34 -2.91 7.41
C LYS A 200 3.03 -2.79 8.22
N PRO A 201 3.00 -2.99 9.56
CA PRO A 201 1.74 -2.91 10.30
C PRO A 201 1.08 -1.52 10.27
N PHE A 202 1.86 -0.46 10.13
CA PHE A 202 1.37 0.92 10.04
C PHE A 202 0.76 1.20 8.66
N TYR A 203 1.37 0.66 7.60
CA TYR A 203 0.82 0.73 6.25
C TYR A 203 -0.45 -0.11 6.13
N GLU A 204 -0.46 -1.33 6.68
CA GLU A 204 -1.66 -2.18 6.73
C GLU A 204 -2.80 -1.51 7.50
N TYR A 205 -2.50 -0.83 8.61
CA TYR A 205 -3.49 -0.03 9.34
C TYR A 205 -4.12 1.04 8.44
N SER A 206 -3.31 1.91 7.82
CA SER A 206 -3.86 2.98 6.98
C SER A 206 -4.64 2.44 5.79
N ILE A 207 -4.20 1.35 5.15
CA ILE A 207 -4.95 0.71 4.07
C ILE A 207 -6.33 0.29 4.56
N LYS A 208 -6.40 -0.42 5.70
CA LYS A 208 -7.66 -0.96 6.22
C LYS A 208 -8.60 0.11 6.77
N SER A 209 -8.07 1.15 7.41
CA SER A 209 -8.86 2.18 8.08
C SER A 209 -9.19 3.38 7.20
N SER A 210 -8.41 3.64 6.15
CA SER A 210 -8.54 4.87 5.36
C SER A 210 -9.10 4.67 3.96
N PHE A 211 -9.30 3.42 3.52
CA PHE A 211 -9.76 3.14 2.17
C PHE A 211 -10.89 2.12 2.15
N GLN A 212 -11.95 2.48 1.45
CA GLN A 212 -12.94 1.53 0.98
C GLN A 212 -12.60 1.16 -0.45
N PHE A 213 -12.65 -0.13 -0.76
CA PHE A 213 -12.42 -0.61 -2.11
C PHE A 213 -13.74 -1.09 -2.68
N ASP A 214 -14.21 -0.46 -3.74
CA ASP A 214 -15.50 -0.75 -4.36
C ASP A 214 -15.36 -0.75 -5.89
N ASP A 215 -15.81 -1.82 -6.52
CA ASP A 215 -15.65 -2.12 -7.95
C ASP A 215 -14.23 -1.84 -8.49
N GLY A 216 -13.21 -2.16 -7.69
CA GLY A 216 -11.81 -1.98 -8.06
C GLY A 216 -11.29 -0.53 -7.98
N ILE A 217 -12.05 0.39 -7.36
CA ILE A 217 -11.70 1.80 -7.11
C ILE A 217 -11.43 2.03 -5.61
N PRO A 218 -10.28 2.61 -5.22
CA PRO A 218 -9.89 2.77 -3.81
C PRO A 218 -10.32 4.13 -3.24
N TYR A 219 -11.59 4.26 -2.85
CA TYR A 219 -12.12 5.50 -2.28
C TYR A 219 -11.50 5.80 -0.91
N ALA A 220 -10.80 6.92 -0.83
CA ALA A 220 -10.31 7.47 0.44
C ALA A 220 -11.50 7.83 1.34
N GLN A 221 -11.43 7.39 2.59
CA GLN A 221 -12.44 7.62 3.61
C GLN A 221 -12.13 8.90 4.40
N LYS A 222 -13.08 9.34 5.23
CA LYS A 222 -12.92 10.54 6.06
C LYS A 222 -11.64 10.50 6.92
N ASP A 223 -11.27 9.32 7.40
CA ASP A 223 -10.10 9.12 8.27
C ASP A 223 -8.78 9.07 7.49
N PHE A 224 -8.81 9.19 6.15
CA PHE A 224 -7.60 9.25 5.34
C PHE A 224 -6.73 10.46 5.70
N GLU A 225 -7.36 11.62 5.86
CA GLU A 225 -6.72 12.89 6.22
C GLU A 225 -6.57 13.07 7.74
N GLN A 226 -7.03 12.11 8.55
CA GLN A 226 -6.82 12.17 10.00
C GLN A 226 -5.32 12.29 10.28
N PRO A 227 -4.91 13.24 11.15
CA PRO A 227 -3.53 13.36 11.57
C PRO A 227 -2.97 12.05 12.13
N LYS A 228 -1.93 11.53 11.47
CA LYS A 228 -1.22 10.31 11.86
C LYS A 228 0.24 10.64 12.12
N ILE A 229 0.72 10.36 13.32
CA ILE A 229 2.11 10.55 13.72
C ILE A 229 2.77 9.19 13.82
N LEU A 230 3.91 9.00 13.15
CA LEU A 230 4.72 7.79 13.24
C LEU A 230 6.03 8.14 13.94
N ASN A 231 6.08 7.91 15.25
CA ASN A 231 7.25 8.16 16.06
C ASN A 231 8.26 7.02 15.93
N LEU A 232 9.45 7.33 15.43
CA LEU A 232 10.52 6.39 15.12
C LEU A 232 11.79 6.77 15.86
N ASN A 233 12.59 5.77 16.22
CA ASN A 233 13.92 5.99 16.82
C ASN A 233 15.00 6.42 15.81
N LYS A 234 14.78 6.23 14.51
CA LYS A 234 15.69 6.63 13.43
C LYS A 234 14.92 6.88 12.13
N ILE A 235 15.55 7.59 11.19
CA ILE A 235 15.02 7.74 9.83
C ILE A 235 14.97 6.36 9.17
N PRO A 236 13.81 5.92 8.67
CA PRO A 236 13.69 4.61 8.06
C PRO A 236 14.40 4.59 6.71
N TYR A 237 15.13 3.52 6.44
CA TYR A 237 16.03 3.41 5.29
C TYR A 237 15.89 2.08 4.54
N LEU A 238 15.98 2.12 3.22
CA LEU A 238 16.10 0.94 2.36
C LEU A 238 17.31 1.08 1.43
N LYS A 239 18.20 0.08 1.42
CA LYS A 239 19.49 0.17 0.70
C LYS A 239 19.37 0.50 -0.80
N SER A 240 18.41 -0.12 -1.49
CA SER A 240 18.21 0.09 -2.93
C SER A 240 17.54 1.42 -3.26
N ASP A 241 16.78 1.96 -2.31
CA ASP A 241 16.01 3.18 -2.47
C ASP A 241 15.81 3.84 -1.08
N PRO A 242 16.77 4.66 -0.63
CA PRO A 242 16.82 5.19 0.73
C PRO A 242 15.54 5.86 1.21
N LEU A 243 14.84 6.53 0.30
CA LEU A 243 13.66 7.34 0.61
C LEU A 243 12.34 6.58 0.43
N LYS A 244 12.36 5.33 -0.04
CA LYS A 244 11.16 4.53 -0.24
C LYS A 244 10.28 4.40 1.02
N PRO A 245 10.83 4.11 2.21
CA PRO A 245 10.01 4.02 3.43
C PRO A 245 9.31 5.34 3.76
N ILE A 246 9.95 6.49 3.50
CA ILE A 246 9.40 7.82 3.74
C ILE A 246 8.28 8.14 2.76
N ARG A 247 8.46 7.84 1.45
CA ARG A 247 7.40 8.00 0.46
C ARG A 247 6.18 7.15 0.77
N ILE A 248 6.39 5.90 1.19
CA ILE A 248 5.29 5.00 1.55
C ILE A 248 4.59 5.47 2.83
N ALA A 249 5.34 5.93 3.84
CA ALA A 249 4.75 6.53 5.03
C ALA A 249 3.87 7.74 4.67
N SER A 250 4.40 8.63 3.83
CA SER A 250 3.69 9.83 3.35
C SER A 250 2.43 9.48 2.55
N LEU A 251 2.49 8.46 1.69
CA LEU A 251 1.34 7.98 0.91
C LEU A 251 0.17 7.54 1.80
N PHE A 252 0.50 6.99 2.98
CA PHE A 252 -0.47 6.52 3.96
C PHE A 252 -0.75 7.52 5.07
N GLY A 253 -0.37 8.78 4.88
CA GLY A 253 -0.67 9.90 5.77
C GLY A 253 0.19 9.97 7.03
N TRP A 254 1.23 9.14 7.16
CA TRP A 254 2.07 9.12 8.36
C TRP A 254 3.09 10.27 8.35
N ASN A 255 3.03 11.08 9.40
CA ASN A 255 3.95 12.15 9.72
C ASN A 255 5.07 11.61 10.62
N LEU A 256 6.29 11.51 10.09
CA LEU A 256 7.43 10.92 10.79
C LEU A 256 7.92 11.86 11.89
N ARG A 257 8.07 11.33 13.10
CA ARG A 257 8.60 12.06 14.25
C ARG A 257 9.66 11.24 14.96
N ASN A 258 10.45 11.92 15.78
CA ASN A 258 11.41 11.33 16.70
C ASN A 258 11.36 12.16 17.98
N VAL A 259 10.44 11.77 18.86
CA VAL A 259 10.11 12.46 20.11
C VAL A 259 10.15 11.48 21.28
N ASP A 260 10.45 11.99 22.47
CA ASP A 260 10.65 11.18 23.68
C ASP A 260 9.54 11.34 24.72
N SER A 261 8.60 12.28 24.51
CA SER A 261 7.47 12.52 25.40
C SER A 261 6.15 12.73 24.66
N ILE A 262 5.04 12.50 25.36
CA ILE A 262 3.70 12.78 24.84
C ILE A 262 3.49 14.30 24.66
N ASP A 263 4.06 15.12 25.54
CA ASP A 263 3.95 16.59 25.46
C ASP A 263 4.56 17.14 24.16
N GLN A 264 5.64 16.54 23.67
CA GLN A 264 6.21 16.91 22.37
C GLN A 264 5.27 16.53 21.21
N ILE A 265 4.52 15.43 21.33
CA ILE A 265 3.52 15.04 20.33
C ILE A 265 2.39 16.08 20.25
N GLU A 266 2.00 16.68 21.37
CA GLU A 266 0.92 17.69 21.41
C GLU A 266 1.24 18.98 20.65
N ASN A 267 2.53 19.26 20.42
CA ASN A 267 2.98 20.49 19.76
C ASN A 267 3.01 20.37 18.22
N TYR A 268 2.49 19.27 17.66
CA TYR A 268 2.47 18.98 16.21
C TYR A 268 1.06 18.79 15.67
#